data_AF-A0A355AKX5-F1
#
_entry.id   AF-A0A355AKX5-F1
#
_cell.length_a   1.000
_cell.length_b   1.000
_cell.length_c   1.000
_cell.angle_alpha   90.00
_cell.angle_beta   90.00
_cell.angle_gamma   90.00
#
_symmetry.space_group_name_H-M   'P 1'
#
loop_
_entity.id
_entity.type
_entity.pdbx_description
1 polymer ?
#
loop_
_entity_poly.entity_id
_entity_poly.type
_entity_poly.pdbx_seq_one_letter_code
_entity_poly.pdbx_strand_id
1 'polypeptide(L)' 'MLLLTNDDGIHADGLRALEKAARLWQSDVITVAPLEPHSGCGHRVTV' A
#
# COMPACT_ATOMS: atom_id res chain seq x y z
N MET A 1 5.43 8.26 -11.91
CA MET A 1 4.81 6.99 -11.46
C MET A 1 5.16 6.78 -10.00
N LEU A 2 4.18 6.50 -9.14
CA LEU A 2 4.32 6.27 -7.71
C LEU A 2 3.77 4.89 -7.35
N LEU A 3 4.55 4.09 -6.63
CA LEU A 3 4.12 2.79 -6.10
C LEU A 3 3.78 2.93 -4.61
N LEU A 4 2.57 2.51 -4.23
CA LEU A 4 2.10 2.50 -2.85
C LEU A 4 1.99 1.08 -2.31
N THR A 5 2.41 0.88 -1.06
CA THR A 5 2.30 -0.39 -0.35
C THR A 5 2.15 -0.14 1.16
N ASN A 6 1.67 -1.13 1.90
CA ASN A 6 1.59 -1.13 3.36
C ASN A 6 1.64 -2.58 3.89
N ASP A 7 1.74 -2.73 5.21
CA ASP A 7 1.65 -3.99 5.92
C ASP A 7 0.23 -4.31 6.43
N ASP A 8 -0.64 -3.30 6.60
CA ASP A 8 -2.03 -3.50 7.06
C ASP A 8 -2.97 -4.13 6.00
N GLY A 9 -2.52 -4.20 4.74
CA GLY A 9 -3.24 -4.83 3.63
C GLY A 9 -3.96 -3.87 2.68
N ILE A 10 -4.37 -4.40 1.53
CA ILE A 10 -4.91 -3.66 0.37
C ILE A 10 -6.26 -2.97 0.66
N HIS A 11 -6.96 -3.42 1.70
CA HIS A 11 -8.25 -2.86 2.11
C HIS A 11 -8.15 -1.86 3.27
N ALA A 12 -6.94 -1.57 3.76
CA ALA A 12 -6.74 -0.63 4.85
C ALA A 12 -7.19 0.79 4.47
N ASP A 13 -7.95 1.43 5.35
CA ASP A 13 -8.47 2.77 5.10
C ASP A 13 -7.35 3.82 4.97
N GLY A 14 -6.24 3.63 5.67
CA GLY A 14 -5.04 4.47 5.55
C GLY A 14 -4.41 4.42 4.16
N LEU A 15 -4.32 3.23 3.55
CA LEU A 15 -3.80 3.06 2.19
C LEU A 15 -4.71 3.74 1.17
N ARG A 16 -6.03 3.63 1.33
CA ARG A 16 -7.02 4.31 0.47
C ARG A 16 -6.94 5.82 0.59
N ALA A 17 -6.75 6.34 1.81
CA ALA A 17 -6.59 7.78 2.04
C ALA A 17 -5.31 8.30 1.35
N LEU A 18 -4.21 7.56 1.47
CA LEU A 18 -2.95 7.90 0.81
C LEU A 18 -3.06 7.85 -0.71
N GLU A 19 -3.70 6.83 -1.27
CA GLU A 19 -3.93 6.73 -2.72
C GLU A 19 -4.72 7.93 -3.25
N LYS A 20 -5.78 8.36 -2.55
CA LYS A 20 -6.56 9.54 -2.91
C LYS A 20 -5.68 10.80 -2.95
N ALA A 21 -4.83 11.00 -1.94
CA ALA A 21 -3.91 12.13 -1.89
C ALA A 21 -2.86 12.06 -3.01
N ALA A 22 -2.28 10.88 -3.26
CA ALA A 22 -1.28 10.65 -4.28
C ALA A 22 -1.81 10.89 -5.71
N ARG A 23 -3.07 10.52 -5.97
CA ARG A 23 -3.72 10.75 -7.28
C ARG A 23 -3.91 12.24 -7.60
N LEU A 24 -3.87 13.12 -6.60
CA LEU A 24 -3.90 14.58 -6.84
C LEU A 24 -2.58 15.10 -7.45
N TRP A 25 -1.50 14.33 -7.40
CA TRP A 25 -0.16 14.76 -7.78
C TRP A 25 0.24 14.52 -9.25
N GLN A 26 -0.72 14.49 -10.18
CA GLN A 26 -0.47 14.31 -11.63
C GLN A 26 0.52 13.18 -11.98
N SER A 27 0.56 12.15 -11.14
CA SER A 27 1.48 11.02 -11.24
C SER A 27 0.67 9.75 -11.39
N ASP A 28 1.08 8.85 -12.28
CA ASP A 28 0.49 7.51 -12.35
C ASP A 28 0.73 6.76 -11.03
N VAL A 29 -0.35 6.44 -10.32
CA VAL A 29 -0.30 5.73 -9.03
C VAL A 29 -0.65 4.26 -9.24
N ILE A 30 0.23 3.38 -8.76
CA ILE A 30 0.04 1.94 -8.69
C ILE A 30 0.06 1.53 -7.22
N THR A 31 -0.89 0.71 -6.78
CA THR A 31 -0.98 0.23 -5.40
C THR A 31 -0.81 -1.28 -5.37
N VAL A 32 0.13 -1.77 -4.56
CA VAL A 32 0.38 -3.20 -4.33
C VAL A 32 0.54 -3.43 -2.83
N ALA A 33 -0.32 -4.25 -2.24
CA ALA A 33 -0.31 -4.56 -0.82
C ALA A 33 -0.82 -6.00 -0.59
N PRO A 34 -0.52 -6.63 0.56
CA PRO A 34 -1.03 -7.96 0.88
C PRO A 34 -2.56 -7.96 1.01
N LEU A 35 -3.19 -9.13 0.83
CA LEU A 35 -4.65 -9.25 1.00
C LEU A 35 -5.05 -9.09 2.48
N GLU A 36 -4.26 -9.63 3.39
CA GLU A 36 -4.48 -9.64 4.83
C GLU A 36 -3.38 -8.84 5.58
N PRO A 37 -3.65 -8.33 6.80
CA PRO A 37 -2.66 -7.60 7.58
C PRO A 37 -1.48 -8.48 7.98
N HIS A 38 -0.26 -8.02 7.72
CA HIS A 38 1.01 -8.65 8.10
C HIS A 38 1.79 -7.80 9.12
N SER A 39 1.11 -6.92 9.86
CA SER A 39 1.73 -6.07 10.87
C SER A 39 2.49 -6.92 11.90
N GLY A 40 3.76 -6.60 12.13
CA GLY A 40 4.63 -7.34 13.06
C GLY A 40 5.31 -8.60 12.51
N CYS A 41 5.17 -8.93 11.21
CA CYS A 41 5.90 -10.06 10.61
C CYS A 41 7.42 -9.82 10.43
N GLY A 42 7.93 -8.61 10.67
CA GLY A 42 9.31 -8.23 10.36
C GLY A 42 9.58 -8.11 8.85
N HIS A 43 10.84 -8.01 8.45
CA HIS A 43 11.24 -7.88 7.04
C HIS A 43 11.35 -9.26 6.34
N ARG A 44 10.29 -10.07 6.42
CA ARG A 44 10.26 -11.44 5.90
C ARG A 44 9.88 -11.46 4.42
N VAL A 45 10.56 -12.31 3.65
CA VAL A 45 10.27 -12.57 2.24
C VAL A 45 9.90 -14.03 2.09
N THR A 46 8.85 -14.32 1.31
CA THR A 46 8.54 -15.70 0.90
C THR A 46 9.47 -16.04 -0.28
N VAL A 47 10.24 -17.11 -0.15
CA VAL A 47 11.19 -17.61 -1.18
C VAL A 47 10.59 -18.71 -2.02
#